data_AF-A0AAW1YNL4-F1
#
_entry.id   AF-A0AAW1YNL4-F1
#
_cell.length_a   1.000
_cell.length_b   1.000
_cell.length_c   1.000
_cell.angle_alpha   90.00
_cell.angle_beta   90.00
_cell.angle_gamma   90.00
#
_symmetry.space_group_name_H-M   'P 1'
#
loop_
_entity.id
_entity.type
_entity.pdbx_description
1 polymer ?
#
loop_
_entity_poly.entity_id
_entity_poly.type
_entity_poly.pdbx_seq_one_letter_code
_entity_poly.pdbx_strand_id
1 'polypeptide(L)'
;MVQLHLSFLFVAGFAFIFQQVCEGKVMMEYIGASGVSISFDQVPINDEIDFHFLLGFAIDADASGNFQKRNILTILDIWINPESVAAIKKATHVKVMASLSGWSVGAKSPTLVHPRKKLRKMDN
;
A
#
# COMPACT_ATOMS: atom_id res chain seq x y z
N MET A 1 -23.73 -45.27 -14.07
CA MET A 1 -24.53 -44.06 -14.36
C MET A 1 -24.32 -42.99 -13.28
N VAL A 2 -24.49 -43.30 -11.98
CA VAL A 2 -24.30 -42.36 -10.85
C VAL A 2 -22.89 -41.75 -10.77
N GLN A 3 -21.84 -42.53 -11.05
CA GLN A 3 -20.46 -42.07 -10.99
C GLN A 3 -20.09 -41.06 -12.08
N LEU A 4 -20.73 -41.12 -13.25
CA LEU A 4 -20.51 -40.16 -14.33
C LEU A 4 -21.16 -38.80 -14.00
N HIS A 5 -22.35 -38.82 -13.40
CA HIS A 5 -23.04 -37.61 -12.94
C HIS A 5 -22.29 -36.90 -11.82
N LEU A 6 -21.69 -37.66 -10.89
CA LEU A 6 -20.93 -37.09 -9.78
C LEU A 6 -19.64 -36.40 -10.25
N SER A 7 -18.95 -37.00 -11.22
CA SER A 7 -17.78 -36.38 -11.86
C SER A 7 -18.15 -35.11 -12.61
N PHE A 8 -19.30 -35.09 -13.30
CA PHE A 8 -19.78 -33.92 -14.03
C PHE A 8 -20.12 -32.76 -13.09
N LEU A 9 -20.73 -33.04 -11.94
CA LEU A 9 -20.99 -32.04 -10.89
C LEU A 9 -19.68 -31.48 -10.30
N PHE A 10 -18.66 -32.32 -10.15
CA PHE A 10 -17.36 -31.89 -9.63
C PHE A 10 -16.64 -30.96 -10.62
N VAL A 11 -16.64 -31.30 -11.92
CA VAL A 11 -16.05 -30.47 -12.97
C VAL A 11 -16.82 -29.16 -13.15
N ALA A 12 -18.15 -29.19 -13.11
CA ALA A 12 -18.98 -27.99 -13.18
C ALA A 12 -18.78 -27.07 -11.95
N GLY A 13 -18.69 -27.65 -10.75
CA GLY A 13 -18.37 -26.90 -9.53
C GLY A 13 -16.98 -26.25 -9.58
N PHE A 14 -15.98 -26.97 -10.11
CA PHE A 14 -14.63 -26.43 -10.28
C PHE A 14 -14.57 -25.30 -11.32
N ALA A 15 -15.27 -25.46 -12.46
CA ALA A 15 -15.36 -24.43 -13.50
C ALA A 15 -16.07 -23.16 -12.99
N PHE A 16 -17.09 -23.31 -12.14
CA PHE A 16 -17.81 -22.18 -11.53
C PHE A 16 -16.94 -21.39 -10.53
N ILE A 17 -16.05 -22.08 -9.79
CA ILE A 17 -15.07 -21.42 -8.90
C ILE A 17 -14.06 -20.61 -9.72
N PHE A 18 -13.60 -21.12 -10.87
CA PHE A 18 -12.67 -20.40 -11.75
C PHE A 18 -13.28 -19.15 -12.40
N GLN A 19 -14.59 -19.13 -12.67
CA GLN A 19 -15.26 -17.93 -13.20
C GLN A 19 -15.36 -16.78 -12.18
N GLN A 20 -15.26 -17.04 -10.87
CA GLN A 20 -15.28 -15.98 -9.85
C GLN A 20 -13.91 -15.30 -9.64
N VAL A 21 -12.82 -15.85 -10.19
CA VAL A 21 -11.44 -15.36 -9.95
C VAL A 21 -10.97 -14.35 -11.00
N CYS A 22 -11.71 -14.16 -12.08
CA CYS A 22 -11.28 -13.34 -13.20
C CYS A 22 -12.17 -12.10 -13.36
N GLU A 23 -11.52 -10.93 -13.41
CA GLU A 23 -12.05 -9.61 -13.76
C GLU A 23 -12.40 -8.66 -12.60
N GLY A 24 -11.61 -8.69 -11.52
CA GLY A 24 -11.58 -7.57 -10.56
C GLY A 24 -10.82 -6.38 -11.18
N LYS A 25 -11.53 -5.34 -11.63
CA LYS A 25 -10.91 -4.05 -11.96
C LYS A 25 -10.40 -3.44 -10.66
N VAL A 26 -9.09 -3.25 -10.53
CA VAL A 26 -8.46 -2.65 -9.35
C VAL A 26 -7.98 -1.25 -9.71
N MET A 27 -8.33 -0.26 -8.88
CA MET A 27 -7.77 1.08 -8.95
C MET A 27 -7.02 1.41 -7.67
N MET A 28 -5.85 2.02 -7.82
CA MET A 28 -4.97 2.39 -6.73
C MET A 28 -4.72 3.89 -6.77
N GLU A 29 -5.04 4.59 -5.68
CA GLU A 29 -4.84 6.04 -5.59
C GLU A 29 -3.91 6.41 -4.43
N TYR A 30 -2.90 7.22 -4.74
CA TYR A 30 -1.96 7.73 -3.74
C TYR A 30 -2.46 9.03 -3.13
N ILE A 31 -2.53 9.08 -1.80
CA ILE A 31 -2.94 10.28 -1.06
C ILE A 31 -1.91 10.62 0.03
N GLY A 32 -1.73 11.91 0.30
CA GLY A 32 -0.96 12.42 1.43
C GLY A 32 0.54 12.68 1.23
N ALA A 33 1.04 12.52 0.00
CA ALA A 33 2.45 12.84 -0.31
C ALA A 33 2.73 14.35 -0.44
N SER A 34 1.72 15.16 -0.77
CA SER A 34 1.93 16.54 -1.23
C SER A 34 1.88 17.60 -0.14
N GLY A 35 1.63 17.23 1.12
CA GLY A 35 1.42 18.17 2.23
C GLY A 35 0.12 18.99 2.12
N VAL A 36 -0.76 18.64 1.18
CA VAL A 36 -2.10 19.20 1.04
C VAL A 36 -3.07 18.32 1.81
N SER A 37 -3.93 18.93 2.62
CA SER A 37 -5.00 18.23 3.32
C SER A 37 -6.00 17.66 2.30
N ILE A 38 -6.00 16.34 2.15
CA ILE A 38 -6.93 15.59 1.31
C ILE A 38 -7.68 14.59 2.18
N SER A 39 -9.01 14.54 2.09
CA SER A 39 -9.84 13.54 2.76
C SER A 39 -10.29 12.44 1.80
N PHE A 40 -10.65 11.27 2.34
CA PHE A 40 -11.16 10.15 1.53
C PHE A 40 -12.40 10.52 0.70
N ASP A 41 -13.24 11.44 1.22
CA ASP A 41 -14.49 11.87 0.56
C ASP A 41 -14.26 12.73 -0.68
N GLN A 42 -13.07 13.28 -0.86
CA GLN A 42 -12.71 14.08 -2.03
C GLN A 42 -12.31 13.22 -3.23
N VAL A 43 -12.08 11.93 -3.02
CA VAL A 43 -11.70 10.99 -4.07
C VAL A 43 -12.96 10.27 -4.55
N PRO A 44 -13.33 10.37 -5.84
CA PRO A 44 -14.46 9.65 -6.37
C PRO A 44 -14.18 8.15 -6.39
N ILE A 45 -14.92 7.40 -5.57
CA ILE A 45 -14.86 5.93 -5.50
C ILE A 45 -15.98 5.36 -6.37
N ASN A 46 -15.65 4.38 -7.20
CA ASN A 46 -16.63 3.59 -7.93
C ASN A 46 -16.82 2.25 -7.21
N ASP A 47 -18.06 1.92 -6.88
CA ASP A 47 -18.41 0.69 -6.14
C ASP A 47 -18.24 -0.59 -6.98
N GLU A 48 -18.10 -0.47 -8.31
CA GLU A 48 -17.91 -1.59 -9.24
C GLU A 48 -16.44 -2.06 -9.34
N ILE A 49 -15.52 -1.37 -8.66
CA ILE A 49 -14.08 -1.66 -8.71
C ILE A 49 -13.51 -1.86 -7.30
N ASP A 50 -12.47 -2.69 -7.20
CA ASP A 50 -11.69 -2.79 -5.97
C ASP A 50 -10.81 -1.54 -5.84
N PHE A 51 -11.11 -0.72 -4.83
CA PHE A 51 -10.47 0.57 -4.63
C PHE A 51 -9.42 0.50 -3.52
N HIS A 52 -8.19 0.85 -3.83
CA HIS A 52 -7.06 0.74 -2.93
C HIS A 52 -6.41 2.11 -2.69
N PHE A 53 -6.53 2.63 -1.48
CA PHE A 53 -5.81 3.85 -1.06
C PHE A 53 -4.37 3.50 -0.64
N LEU A 54 -3.40 4.26 -1.14
CA LEU A 54 -2.01 4.24 -0.69
C LEU A 54 -1.69 5.54 0.04
N LEU A 55 -1.61 5.43 1.37
CA LEU A 55 -1.22 6.53 2.25
C LEU A 55 0.29 6.77 2.12
N GLY A 56 0.65 7.89 1.51
CA GLY A 56 2.01 8.41 1.43
C GLY A 56 2.26 9.35 2.61
N PHE A 57 3.37 9.26 3.35
CA PHE A 57 4.29 8.13 3.42
C PHE A 57 4.63 7.83 4.87
N ALA A 58 4.88 6.56 5.17
CA ALA A 58 5.42 6.12 6.44
C ALA A 58 6.96 6.14 6.38
N ILE A 59 7.59 7.04 7.14
CA ILE A 59 9.03 7.30 7.08
C ILE A 59 9.65 7.12 8.47
N ASP A 60 10.88 6.60 8.52
CA ASP A 60 11.71 6.42 9.70
C ASP A 60 12.70 7.59 9.91
N ALA A 61 12.28 8.81 9.61
CA ALA A 61 13.06 10.02 9.77
C ALA A 61 12.26 11.10 10.50
N ASP A 62 12.96 11.99 11.20
CA ASP A 62 12.32 13.19 11.75
C ASP A 62 11.98 14.22 10.65
N ALA A 63 11.25 15.27 11.00
CA ALA A 63 10.90 16.37 10.08
C ALA A 63 12.13 17.07 9.47
N SER A 64 13.31 16.93 10.09
CA SER A 64 14.58 17.44 9.56
C SER A 64 15.31 16.44 8.65
N GLY A 65 14.68 15.31 8.32
CA GLY A 65 15.23 14.25 7.47
C GLY A 65 16.37 13.46 8.12
N ASN A 66 16.50 13.49 9.45
CA ASN A 66 17.48 12.66 10.15
C ASN A 66 16.86 11.30 10.48
N PHE A 67 17.57 10.25 10.08
CA PHE A 67 17.17 8.88 10.34
C PHE A 67 16.99 8.61 11.83
N GLN A 68 15.82 8.09 12.20
CA GLN A 68 15.49 7.69 13.56
C GLN A 68 15.74 6.19 13.68
N LYS A 69 16.67 5.80 14.56
CA LYS A 69 17.04 4.39 14.79
C LYS A 69 15.96 3.56 15.50
N ARG A 70 14.71 4.04 15.50
CA ARG A 70 13.55 3.44 16.17
C ARG A 70 12.69 2.76 15.10
N ASN A 71 12.15 1.58 15.40
CA ASN A 71 11.20 0.85 14.54
C ASN A 71 9.84 1.57 14.36
N ILE A 72 9.79 2.89 14.51
CA ILE A 72 8.56 3.68 14.48
C ILE A 72 8.54 4.42 13.15
N LEU A 73 7.76 3.88 12.22
CA LEU A 73 7.42 4.58 10.98
C LEU A 73 6.30 5.58 11.30
N THR A 74 6.55 6.85 11.03
CA THR A 74 5.54 7.89 11.20
C THR A 74 4.94 8.22 9.83
N ILE A 75 3.62 8.17 9.71
CA ILE A 75 2.93 8.66 8.51
C ILE A 75 3.05 10.18 8.50
N LEU A 76 3.60 10.74 7.42
CA LEU A 76 3.98 12.15 7.34
C LEU A 76 2.79 13.12 7.35
N ASP A 77 1.57 12.60 7.28
CA ASP A 77 0.37 13.38 7.07
C ASP A 77 -0.52 13.41 8.32
N ILE A 78 -0.65 14.62 8.89
CA ILE A 78 -1.40 14.91 10.13
C ILE A 78 -2.92 14.85 9.89
N TRP A 79 -3.34 14.83 8.62
CA TRP A 79 -4.73 15.03 8.20
C TRP A 79 -5.52 13.73 8.03
N ILE A 80 -4.85 12.57 7.98
CA ILE A 80 -5.49 11.26 7.86
C ILE A 80 -5.52 10.62 9.24
N ASN A 81 -6.67 10.74 9.92
CA ASN A 81 -6.83 10.21 11.26
C ASN A 81 -7.23 8.70 11.23
N PRO A 82 -6.93 7.92 12.27
CA PRO A 82 -7.31 6.50 12.32
C PRO A 82 -8.82 6.23 12.21
N GLU A 83 -9.66 7.15 12.65
CA GLU A 83 -11.13 7.02 12.60
C GLU A 83 -11.66 7.10 11.16
N SER A 84 -11.07 7.96 10.34
CA SER A 84 -11.39 8.14 8.92
C SER A 84 -10.98 6.92 8.11
N VAL A 85 -9.82 6.33 8.44
CA VAL A 85 -9.38 5.04 7.90
C VAL A 85 -10.34 3.92 8.31
N ALA A 86 -10.80 3.91 9.57
CA ALA A 86 -11.78 2.93 10.03
C ALA A 86 -13.15 3.11 9.35
N ALA A 87 -13.57 4.36 9.12
CA ALA A 87 -14.82 4.69 8.46
C ALA A 87 -14.83 4.24 7.01
N ILE A 88 -13.78 4.55 6.23
CA ILE A 88 -13.72 4.20 4.81
C ILE A 88 -13.58 2.68 4.60
N LYS A 89 -12.88 1.98 5.52
CA LYS A 89 -12.76 0.52 5.50
C LYS A 89 -14.05 -0.25 5.81
N LYS A 90 -15.14 0.43 6.19
CA LYS A 90 -16.45 -0.22 6.30
C LYS A 90 -16.95 -0.70 4.94
N ALA A 91 -16.52 -0.06 3.85
CA ALA A 91 -16.78 -0.52 2.50
C ALA A 91 -15.92 -1.76 2.19
N THR A 92 -16.55 -2.85 1.76
CA THR A 92 -15.88 -4.14 1.51
C THR A 92 -14.94 -4.12 0.31
N HIS A 93 -15.19 -3.22 -0.64
CA HIS A 93 -14.38 -3.02 -1.85
C HIS A 93 -13.22 -2.03 -1.64
N VAL A 94 -13.11 -1.40 -0.46
CA VAL A 94 -12.04 -0.44 -0.17
C VAL A 94 -10.96 -1.06 0.71
N LYS A 95 -9.71 -0.94 0.27
CA LYS A 95 -8.52 -1.29 1.08
C LYS A 95 -7.65 -0.05 1.26
N VAL A 96 -7.06 0.07 2.44
CA VAL A 96 -6.13 1.16 2.78
C VAL A 96 -4.79 0.57 3.14
N MET A 97 -3.74 1.02 2.47
CA MET A 97 -2.36 0.60 2.61
C MET A 97 -1.48 1.81 2.90
N ALA A 98 -0.36 1.60 3.58
CA ALA A 98 0.63 2.65 3.81
C ALA A 98 1.85 2.39 2.92
N SER A 99 2.26 3.41 2.17
CA SER A 99 3.50 3.38 1.40
C SER A 99 4.69 3.70 2.31
N LEU A 100 5.74 2.90 2.21
CA LEU A 100 6.96 3.07 3.00
C LEU A 100 7.95 3.95 2.25
N SER A 101 8.68 4.80 2.99
CA SER A 101 9.74 5.68 2.45
C SER A 101 9.20 6.88 1.65
N GLY A 102 9.74 7.17 0.46
CA GLY A 102 9.41 8.37 -0.30
C GLY A 102 10.66 8.97 -0.93
N TRP A 103 10.48 9.97 -1.79
CA TRP A 103 11.60 10.59 -2.49
C TRP A 103 12.45 11.47 -1.57
N SER A 104 11.84 12.21 -0.66
CA SER A 104 12.54 13.14 0.22
C SER A 104 11.73 13.47 1.47
N VAL A 105 12.43 13.89 2.53
CA VAL A 105 11.82 14.52 3.71
C VAL A 105 12.26 15.98 3.73
N GLY A 106 11.34 16.89 3.42
CA GLY A 106 11.67 18.29 3.18
C GLY A 106 12.70 18.46 2.05
N ALA A 107 13.74 19.26 2.29
CA ALA A 107 14.81 19.50 1.32
C ALA A 107 15.88 18.39 1.27
N LYS A 108 15.79 17.36 2.13
CA LYS A 108 16.76 16.27 2.16
C LYS A 108 16.22 15.06 1.40
N SER A 109 16.88 14.71 0.30
CA SER A 109 16.75 13.39 -0.31
C SER A 109 17.55 12.37 0.50
N PRO A 110 17.06 11.15 0.72
CA PRO A 110 17.87 10.08 1.29
C PRO A 110 19.06 9.84 0.37
N THR A 111 20.28 10.00 0.90
CA THR A 111 21.50 9.75 0.15
C THR A 111 21.50 8.29 -0.28
N LEU A 112 21.56 8.03 -1.60
CA LEU A 112 21.78 6.68 -2.13
C LEU A 112 22.95 6.04 -1.38
N VAL A 113 22.65 4.95 -0.67
CA VAL A 113 23.66 4.21 0.09
C VAL A 113 24.67 3.67 -0.92
N HIS A 114 25.78 4.38 -1.06
CA HIS A 114 26.93 3.86 -1.75
C HIS A 114 27.51 2.75 -0.87
N PRO A 115 27.59 1.49 -1.35
CA PRO A 115 28.29 0.46 -0.60
C PRO A 115 29.72 0.95 -0.38
N ARG A 116 30.07 1.31 0.87
CA ARG A 116 31.44 1.67 1.20
C ARG A 116 32.30 0.45 0.93
N LYS A 117 33.06 0.47 -0.16
CA LYS A 117 34.25 -0.38 -0.28
C LYS A 117 35.19 0.06 0.83
N LYS A 118 35.15 -0.62 1.98
CA LYS A 118 36.24 -0.60 2.96
C LYS A 118 37.44 -1.23 2.25
N LEU A 119 38.16 -0.43 1.46
CA LEU A 119 39.52 -0.78 1.06
C LEU A 119 40.35 -0.68 2.33
N ARG A 120 40.51 -1.82 3.00
CA ARG A 120 41.52 -2.05 4.02
C ARG A 120 42.85 -1.89 3.28
N LYS A 121 43.43 -0.69 3.30
CA LYS A 121 44.84 -0.54 2.93
C LYS A 121 45.62 -1.28 4.00
N MET A 122 46.21 -2.40 3.61
CA MET A 122 47.31 -3.01 4.33
C MET A 122 48.53 -2.14 4.02
N ASP A 123 48.89 -1.34 5.01
CA ASP A 123 50.19 -0.74 5.22
C ASP A 123 51.26 -1.86 5.23
N ASN A 124 52.35 -1.63 4.47
CA ASN A 124 53.53 -2.50 4.39
C ASN A 124 54.33 -2.49 5.69
#